data_AF-A0A9E5KMJ3-F1
#
_entry.id   AF-A0A9E5KMJ3-F1
#
_cell.length_a   1.000
_cell.length_b   1.000
_cell.length_c   1.000
_cell.angle_alpha   90.00
_cell.angle_beta   90.00
_cell.angle_gamma   90.00
#
_symmetry.space_group_name_H-M   'P 1'
#
loop_
_entity.id
_entity.type
_entity.pdbx_description
1 polymer ?
#
loop_
_entity_poly.entity_id
_entity_poly.type
_entity_poly.pdbx_seq_one_letter_code
_entity_poly.pdbx_strand_id
1 'polypeptide(L)'
;FDDEQIQVSSSVQNVYDISKSNTDVSQSFTVPGTGRNNRIFQHFYETDVDSTIDHNLRRDGYIEIDLTTFKRGRIQLDKANVEKGKIKSYTITFYGKLVTLKDLFGEDKLMDLDHSSYSHLFTFTEVMGRIYGTNSNTNVQYPLISSNRLWEYFSVGAAANIPNWLTNTLTPNNINTTGGAINVLTELFPAVKLNAIITMIQNKYGITFNSSFFSTEQWREAYLWYKNRDVVKAHTLANYIDFDTLTSNTITDVDTSQYVNLSLNTVNVIYHPLCTSHLINIDVISVSSATVTYWVDVYVNGVLTNSIEGINGVLNNNAGFANVYTATNVAGLNDTVQFKVRAESGLTIDFNLRYSIVTTSAFPFINQSDYSCVTQSLLGFIDLSICAPDMKVADFMSGILKQFNMVVENTGE
;
A
#
# COMPACT_ATOMS: atom_id res chain seq x y z
N PHE A 1 -37.03 -42.52 7.41
CA PHE A 1 -35.55 -42.48 7.36
C PHE A 1 -35.21 -41.81 8.67
N ASP A 2 -35.26 -42.59 9.74
CA ASP A 2 -35.30 -42.08 11.10
C ASP A 2 -33.94 -42.41 11.69
N ASP A 3 -32.96 -41.52 11.52
CA ASP A 3 -31.59 -41.61 12.04
C ASP A 3 -30.52 -42.11 11.05
N GLU A 4 -30.35 -41.40 9.93
CA GLU A 4 -29.06 -41.47 9.22
C GLU A 4 -28.01 -40.61 9.92
N GLN A 5 -26.91 -41.25 10.34
CA GLN A 5 -25.79 -40.58 10.97
C GLN A 5 -24.92 -39.91 9.91
N ILE A 6 -24.89 -38.58 9.88
CA ILE A 6 -23.93 -37.83 9.07
C ILE A 6 -22.59 -37.80 9.83
N GLN A 7 -21.63 -38.63 9.40
CA GLN A 7 -20.27 -38.57 9.94
C GLN A 7 -19.43 -37.59 9.11
N VAL A 8 -19.10 -36.46 9.71
CA VAL A 8 -18.16 -35.48 9.13
C VAL A 8 -16.78 -35.75 9.72
N SER A 9 -15.84 -36.22 8.90
CA SER A 9 -14.44 -36.26 9.30
C SER A 9 -13.84 -34.89 9.06
N SER A 10 -13.75 -34.10 10.13
CA SER A 10 -12.96 -32.88 10.12
C SER A 10 -11.53 -33.20 10.52
N SER A 11 -10.57 -32.73 9.73
CA SER A 11 -9.16 -32.84 10.09
C SER A 11 -8.60 -31.45 10.27
N VAL A 12 -8.04 -31.20 11.45
CA VAL A 12 -7.33 -29.95 11.73
C VAL A 12 -6.25 -29.75 10.67
N GLN A 13 -6.22 -28.57 10.04
CA GLN A 13 -5.20 -28.21 9.05
C GLN A 13 -3.79 -28.48 9.62
N ASN A 14 -2.89 -28.95 8.77
CA ASN A 14 -1.51 -29.18 9.18
C ASN A 14 -0.88 -27.86 9.61
N VAL A 15 -0.52 -27.78 10.90
CA VAL A 15 0.01 -26.61 11.61
C VAL A 15 1.24 -26.00 10.92
N TYR A 16 1.98 -26.78 10.15
CA TYR A 16 3.25 -26.36 9.54
C TYR A 16 3.12 -25.91 8.08
N ASP A 17 1.99 -26.21 7.44
CA ASP A 17 1.78 -25.99 6.02
C ASP A 17 0.38 -25.44 5.73
N ILE A 18 0.26 -24.11 5.75
CA ILE A 18 -0.97 -23.39 5.39
C ILE A 18 -1.41 -23.63 3.92
N SER A 19 -0.58 -24.30 3.11
CA SER A 19 -0.95 -24.75 1.76
C SER A 19 -1.73 -26.07 1.75
N LYS A 20 -1.62 -26.87 2.83
CA LYS A 20 -2.37 -28.11 2.98
C LYS A 20 -3.67 -27.82 3.70
N SER A 21 -4.66 -27.36 2.93
CA SER A 21 -6.06 -27.57 3.31
C SER A 21 -6.32 -29.06 3.31
N ASN A 22 -6.51 -29.63 4.50
CA ASN A 22 -7.35 -30.80 4.57
C ASN A 22 -8.78 -30.26 4.60
N THR A 23 -9.50 -30.37 3.48
CA THR A 23 -10.91 -30.02 3.44
C THR A 23 -11.68 -31.03 4.29
N ASP A 24 -12.57 -30.55 5.14
CA ASP A 24 -13.58 -31.40 5.79
C ASP A 24 -14.41 -32.06 4.68
N VAL A 25 -14.33 -33.39 4.62
CA VAL A 25 -15.15 -34.21 3.72
C VAL A 25 -16.10 -34.99 4.61
N SER A 26 -17.40 -34.87 4.37
CA SER A 26 -18.34 -35.79 5.00
C SER A 26 -18.15 -37.18 4.40
N GLN A 27 -18.34 -38.24 5.21
CA GLN A 27 -18.70 -39.51 4.59
C GLN A 27 -19.99 -39.32 3.77
N SER A 28 -20.13 -40.04 2.67
CA SER A 28 -21.34 -39.96 1.85
C SER A 28 -22.54 -40.37 2.69
N PHE A 29 -23.58 -39.52 2.73
CA PHE A 29 -24.81 -39.77 3.48
C PHE A 29 -26.01 -39.73 2.55
N THR A 30 -27.11 -40.35 2.95
CA THR A 30 -28.28 -40.56 2.10
C THR A 30 -29.42 -39.62 2.50
N VAL A 31 -30.03 -39.01 1.48
CA VAL A 31 -31.18 -38.13 1.66
C VAL A 31 -32.40 -38.73 0.95
N PRO A 32 -33.61 -38.63 1.53
CA PRO A 32 -34.80 -39.24 0.96
C PRO A 32 -35.23 -38.55 -0.34
N GLY A 33 -35.77 -39.34 -1.26
CA GLY A 33 -36.35 -38.90 -2.54
C GLY A 33 -37.69 -38.17 -2.40
N THR A 34 -37.77 -37.17 -1.53
CA THR A 34 -38.99 -36.37 -1.32
C THR A 34 -39.27 -35.46 -2.50
N GLY A 35 -40.52 -35.02 -2.70
CA GLY A 35 -40.86 -34.08 -3.78
C GLY A 35 -40.04 -32.78 -3.75
N ARG A 36 -39.63 -32.32 -2.56
CA ARG A 36 -38.75 -31.15 -2.40
C ARG A 36 -37.33 -31.44 -2.89
N ASN A 37 -36.75 -32.58 -2.51
CA ASN A 37 -35.39 -32.97 -2.91
C ASN A 37 -35.32 -33.33 -4.41
N ASN A 38 -36.34 -34.01 -4.93
CA ASN A 38 -36.41 -34.38 -6.35
C ASN A 38 -36.49 -33.14 -7.25
N ARG A 39 -37.09 -32.04 -6.78
CA ARG A 39 -37.09 -30.77 -7.52
C ARG A 39 -35.70 -30.10 -7.57
N ILE A 40 -34.88 -30.31 -6.54
CA ILE A 40 -33.52 -29.76 -6.46
C ILE A 40 -32.55 -30.59 -7.31
N PHE A 41 -32.63 -31.93 -7.21
CA PHE A 41 -31.73 -32.88 -7.88
C PHE A 41 -32.22 -33.34 -9.26
N GLN A 42 -33.44 -32.96 -9.65
CA GLN A 42 -34.10 -33.30 -10.93
C GLN A 42 -33.94 -34.80 -11.27
N HIS A 43 -33.59 -35.10 -12.52
CA HIS A 43 -33.49 -36.46 -13.07
C HIS A 43 -32.05 -36.99 -13.06
N PHE A 44 -31.30 -36.80 -11.98
CA PHE A 44 -29.91 -37.32 -11.87
C PHE A 44 -29.76 -38.81 -12.23
N TYR A 45 -30.79 -39.62 -12.02
CA TYR A 45 -30.78 -41.05 -12.28
C TYR A 45 -31.02 -41.43 -13.74
N GLU A 46 -31.34 -40.48 -14.63
CA GLU A 46 -31.74 -40.75 -16.01
C GLU A 46 -30.95 -39.87 -16.98
N THR A 47 -30.08 -40.48 -17.78
CA THR A 47 -29.23 -39.78 -18.76
C THR A 47 -29.99 -39.36 -20.02
N ASP A 48 -31.17 -39.94 -20.26
CA ASP A 48 -31.96 -39.74 -21.48
C ASP A 48 -32.94 -38.55 -21.37
N VAL A 49 -32.97 -37.87 -20.22
CA VAL A 49 -33.82 -36.69 -19.97
C VAL A 49 -32.95 -35.43 -19.99
N ASP A 50 -33.35 -34.42 -20.79
CA ASP A 50 -32.71 -33.11 -20.83
C ASP A 50 -32.75 -32.46 -19.43
N SER A 51 -31.68 -32.62 -18.67
CA SER A 51 -31.52 -31.96 -17.39
C SER A 51 -31.12 -30.50 -17.63
N THR A 52 -31.81 -29.57 -16.96
CA THR A 52 -31.43 -28.14 -16.97
C THR A 52 -30.16 -27.86 -16.17
N ILE A 53 -29.54 -28.91 -15.66
CA ILE A 53 -28.43 -28.88 -14.73
C ILE A 53 -27.34 -29.85 -15.15
N ASP A 54 -26.09 -29.40 -15.04
CA ASP A 54 -24.93 -30.27 -15.16
C ASP A 54 -24.72 -31.00 -13.83
N HIS A 55 -24.81 -32.33 -13.86
CA HIS A 55 -24.63 -33.19 -12.71
C HIS A 55 -23.16 -33.42 -12.33
N ASN A 56 -22.21 -33.04 -13.19
CA ASN A 56 -20.77 -33.10 -12.90
C ASN A 56 -20.28 -31.88 -12.10
N LEU A 57 -21.07 -30.81 -12.04
CA LEU A 57 -20.73 -29.60 -11.29
C LEU A 57 -21.21 -29.71 -9.84
N ARG A 58 -20.27 -29.57 -8.91
CA ARG A 58 -20.57 -29.43 -7.47
C ARG A 58 -21.35 -28.15 -7.22
N ARG A 59 -22.32 -28.20 -6.30
CA ARG A 59 -23.20 -27.06 -6.01
C ARG A 59 -23.00 -26.52 -4.62
N ASP A 60 -23.12 -25.21 -4.47
CA ASP A 60 -23.03 -24.60 -3.15
C ASP A 60 -24.15 -25.11 -2.24
N GLY A 61 -23.78 -25.42 -1.00
CA GLY A 61 -24.67 -25.95 0.03
C GLY A 61 -24.13 -25.66 1.42
N TYR A 62 -24.95 -25.85 2.43
CA TYR A 62 -24.56 -25.66 3.83
C TYR A 62 -25.29 -26.67 4.72
N ILE A 63 -24.67 -27.00 5.85
CA ILE A 63 -25.22 -27.87 6.88
C ILE A 63 -25.65 -26.99 8.04
N GLU A 64 -26.85 -27.20 8.56
CA GLU A 64 -27.35 -26.58 9.79
C GLU A 64 -27.53 -27.65 10.87
N ILE A 65 -27.20 -27.31 12.11
CA ILE A 65 -27.53 -28.07 13.31
C ILE A 65 -28.33 -27.14 14.21
N ASP A 66 -29.53 -27.56 14.63
CA ASP A 66 -30.43 -26.75 15.45
C ASP A 66 -30.68 -25.32 14.89
N LEU A 67 -30.91 -25.23 13.57
CA LEU A 67 -31.12 -23.97 12.83
C LEU A 67 -29.93 -23.00 12.83
N THR A 68 -28.77 -23.44 13.33
CA THR A 68 -27.51 -22.68 13.26
C THR A 68 -26.65 -23.27 12.14
N THR A 69 -26.14 -22.44 11.24
CA THR A 69 -25.22 -22.90 10.19
C THR A 69 -23.97 -23.50 10.83
N PHE A 70 -23.76 -24.78 10.58
CA PHE A 70 -22.60 -25.54 11.06
C PHE A 70 -21.43 -25.47 10.07
N LYS A 71 -21.67 -25.70 8.77
CA LYS A 71 -20.61 -25.65 7.74
C LYS A 71 -21.16 -25.20 6.39
N ARG A 72 -20.39 -24.40 5.66
CA ARG A 72 -20.65 -24.01 4.25
C ARG A 72 -19.71 -24.75 3.31
N GLY A 73 -20.21 -25.11 2.13
CA GLY A 73 -19.50 -26.03 1.26
C GLY A 73 -20.10 -26.19 -0.10
N ARG A 74 -19.72 -27.28 -0.75
CA ARG A 74 -20.36 -27.77 -1.95
C ARG A 74 -20.82 -29.21 -1.75
N ILE A 75 -22.00 -29.51 -2.26
CA ILE A 75 -22.55 -30.85 -2.35
C ILE A 75 -22.23 -31.45 -3.72
N GLN A 76 -21.88 -32.73 -3.71
CA GLN A 76 -21.77 -33.56 -4.89
C GLN A 76 -22.80 -34.68 -4.77
N LEU A 77 -23.55 -34.94 -5.84
CA LEU A 77 -24.41 -36.11 -5.92
C LEU A 77 -23.57 -37.29 -6.40
N ASP A 78 -23.53 -38.37 -5.62
CA ASP A 78 -22.73 -39.54 -5.96
C ASP A 78 -23.59 -40.63 -6.60
N LYS A 79 -24.80 -40.84 -6.07
CA LYS A 79 -25.70 -41.91 -6.54
C LYS A 79 -27.16 -41.57 -6.30
N ALA A 80 -28.02 -42.08 -7.18
CA ALA A 80 -29.46 -42.11 -7.00
C ALA A 80 -29.94 -43.57 -6.93
N ASN A 81 -30.79 -43.89 -5.96
CA ASN A 81 -31.37 -45.22 -5.79
C ASN A 81 -32.85 -45.21 -6.20
N VAL A 82 -33.18 -45.99 -7.23
CA VAL A 82 -34.52 -46.06 -7.82
C VAL A 82 -35.14 -47.41 -7.45
N GLU A 83 -36.32 -47.39 -6.83
CA GLU A 83 -37.11 -48.60 -6.56
C GLU A 83 -38.50 -48.48 -7.19
N LYS A 84 -38.92 -49.51 -7.92
CA LYS A 84 -40.25 -49.56 -8.58
C LYS A 84 -40.52 -48.33 -9.48
N GLY A 85 -39.50 -47.85 -10.20
CA GLY A 85 -39.59 -46.71 -11.12
C GLY A 85 -39.73 -45.35 -10.43
N LYS A 86 -39.56 -45.26 -9.11
CA LYS A 86 -39.54 -44.01 -8.36
C LYS A 86 -38.25 -43.87 -7.58
N ILE A 87 -37.75 -42.65 -7.46
CA ILE A 87 -36.57 -42.39 -6.65
C ILE A 87 -36.88 -42.63 -5.17
N LYS A 88 -36.07 -43.46 -4.53
CA LYS A 88 -36.16 -43.75 -3.10
C LYS A 88 -35.23 -42.85 -2.28
N SER A 89 -34.00 -42.68 -2.75
CA SER A 89 -33.00 -41.87 -2.05
C SER A 89 -31.85 -41.43 -2.96
N TYR A 90 -31.11 -40.42 -2.51
CA TYR A 90 -29.87 -39.94 -3.12
C TYR A 90 -28.73 -40.06 -2.12
N THR A 91 -27.55 -40.48 -2.58
CA THR A 91 -26.30 -40.44 -1.82
C THR A 91 -25.56 -39.18 -2.22
N ILE A 92 -25.23 -38.35 -1.23
CA ILE A 92 -24.53 -37.08 -1.40
C ILE A 92 -23.28 -37.02 -0.53
N THR A 93 -22.25 -36.34 -1.03
CA THR A 93 -21.03 -36.02 -0.29
C THR A 93 -20.91 -34.51 -0.15
N PHE A 94 -20.67 -34.03 1.07
CA PHE A 94 -20.43 -32.61 1.35
C PHE A 94 -18.93 -32.36 1.45
N TYR A 95 -18.46 -31.37 0.69
CA TYR A 95 -17.11 -30.84 0.72
C TYR A 95 -17.14 -29.44 1.32
N GLY A 96 -16.42 -29.19 2.42
CA GLY A 96 -16.29 -27.84 2.97
C GLY A 96 -15.71 -26.86 1.94
N LYS A 97 -16.23 -25.62 1.90
CA LYS A 97 -15.70 -24.55 1.04
C LYS A 97 -14.50 -23.97 1.76
N LEU A 98 -13.30 -24.40 1.39
CA LEU A 98 -12.08 -23.81 1.92
C LEU A 98 -11.37 -23.03 0.82
N VAL A 99 -11.28 -21.71 0.98
CA VAL A 99 -10.17 -20.96 0.42
C VAL A 99 -9.06 -21.08 1.47
N THR A 100 -7.90 -21.63 1.11
CA THR A 100 -6.77 -21.58 2.05
C THR A 100 -6.35 -20.15 2.25
N LEU A 101 -5.81 -19.82 3.42
CA LEU A 101 -5.16 -18.51 3.60
C LEU A 101 -4.08 -18.28 2.53
N LYS A 102 -3.38 -19.33 2.10
CA LYS A 102 -2.38 -19.22 1.04
C LYS A 102 -2.99 -18.83 -0.31
N ASP A 103 -4.10 -19.44 -0.71
CA ASP A 103 -4.80 -19.09 -1.96
C ASP A 103 -5.39 -17.68 -1.88
N LEU A 104 -5.87 -17.29 -0.70
CA LEU A 104 -6.41 -15.96 -0.44
C LEU A 104 -5.31 -14.87 -0.53
N PHE A 105 -4.15 -15.13 0.07
CA PHE A 105 -3.01 -14.21 0.03
C PHE A 105 -2.30 -14.20 -1.32
N GLY A 106 -2.34 -15.32 -2.04
CA GLY A 106 -1.67 -15.48 -3.32
C GLY A 106 -0.17 -15.20 -3.23
N GLU A 107 0.31 -14.33 -4.12
CA GLU A 107 1.72 -13.94 -4.24
C GLU A 107 2.00 -12.56 -3.62
N ASP A 108 1.00 -11.96 -2.98
CA ASP A 108 1.10 -10.64 -2.39
C ASP A 108 2.14 -10.62 -1.27
N LYS A 109 2.92 -9.55 -1.26
CA LYS A 109 3.97 -9.29 -0.29
C LYS A 109 3.47 -8.39 0.83
N LEU A 110 4.23 -8.33 1.92
CA LEU A 110 3.95 -7.40 3.01
C LEU A 110 3.87 -5.96 2.53
N MET A 111 4.69 -5.57 1.54
CA MET A 111 4.66 -4.22 0.95
C MET A 111 3.32 -3.89 0.26
N ASP A 112 2.55 -4.88 -0.17
CA ASP A 112 1.29 -4.68 -0.89
C ASP A 112 0.10 -4.45 0.07
N LEU A 113 0.33 -4.45 1.38
CA LEU A 113 -0.66 -4.08 2.38
C LEU A 113 -0.88 -2.55 2.41
N ASP A 114 -2.04 -2.10 2.89
CA ASP A 114 -2.27 -0.67 3.10
C ASP A 114 -1.60 -0.20 4.41
N HIS A 115 -0.55 0.60 4.26
CA HIS A 115 0.25 1.14 5.37
C HIS A 115 -0.09 2.60 5.72
N SER A 116 -1.09 3.20 5.07
CA SER A 116 -1.40 4.63 5.21
C SER A 116 -1.61 5.06 6.67
N SER A 117 -2.22 4.20 7.48
CA SER A 117 -2.49 4.45 8.92
C SER A 117 -1.25 4.40 9.82
N TYR A 118 -0.14 3.86 9.33
CA TYR A 118 1.08 3.61 10.11
C TYR A 118 2.30 4.37 9.56
N SER A 119 2.25 4.78 8.29
CA SER A 119 3.21 5.70 7.68
C SER A 119 3.09 7.08 8.32
N HIS A 120 4.21 7.79 8.46
CA HIS A 120 4.24 8.99 9.30
C HIS A 120 5.37 9.94 8.88
N LEU A 121 5.36 11.15 9.47
CA LEU A 121 6.42 12.13 9.27
C LEU A 121 7.77 11.56 9.76
N PHE A 122 8.81 11.76 8.99
CA PHE A 122 10.15 11.32 9.30
C PHE A 122 11.02 12.52 9.68
N THR A 123 10.72 13.08 10.85
CA THR A 123 11.46 14.20 11.44
C THR A 123 12.15 13.75 12.72
N PHE A 124 13.20 14.46 13.12
CA PHE A 124 13.93 14.13 14.36
C PHE A 124 13.00 14.05 15.57
N THR A 125 12.09 15.02 15.75
CA THR A 125 11.13 15.04 16.86
C THR A 125 10.20 13.83 16.84
N GLU A 126 9.67 13.47 15.68
CA GLU A 126 8.74 12.34 15.54
C GLU A 126 9.42 11.00 15.82
N VAL A 127 10.61 10.79 15.26
CA VAL A 127 11.38 9.56 15.47
C VAL A 127 11.85 9.44 16.91
N MET A 128 12.36 10.52 17.52
CA MET A 128 12.74 10.52 18.94
C MET A 128 11.56 10.26 19.87
N GLY A 129 10.38 10.81 19.57
CA GLY A 129 9.16 10.55 20.33
C GLY A 129 8.76 9.06 20.30
N ARG A 130 9.01 8.38 19.19
CA ARG A 130 8.81 6.93 19.06
C ARG A 130 9.89 6.14 19.81
N ILE A 131 11.16 6.55 19.75
CA ILE A 131 12.23 5.92 20.55
C ILE A 131 11.91 5.98 22.06
N TYR A 132 11.43 7.12 22.55
CA TYR A 132 11.08 7.28 23.97
C TYR A 132 9.69 6.74 24.34
N GLY A 133 8.89 6.30 23.37
CA GLY A 133 7.51 5.84 23.62
C GLY A 133 6.56 6.96 24.08
N THR A 134 6.87 8.23 23.77
CA THR A 134 6.02 9.38 24.12
C THR A 134 4.95 9.67 23.07
N ASN A 135 5.02 9.02 21.90
CA ASN A 135 4.03 9.13 20.85
C ASN A 135 2.78 8.30 21.20
N SER A 136 1.57 8.80 20.89
CA SER A 136 0.32 8.09 21.18
C SER A 136 0.14 6.84 20.33
N ASN A 137 0.68 6.85 19.10
CA ASN A 137 0.68 5.68 18.23
C ASN A 137 1.85 4.76 18.56
N THR A 138 1.58 3.73 19.35
CA THR A 138 2.57 2.73 19.75
C THR A 138 2.74 1.59 18.74
N ASN A 139 1.99 1.58 17.62
CA ASN A 139 2.06 0.51 16.63
C ASN A 139 3.34 0.54 15.80
N VAL A 140 4.04 1.67 15.77
CA VAL A 140 5.30 1.84 15.03
C VAL A 140 6.31 2.51 15.94
N GLN A 141 7.44 1.85 16.17
CA GLN A 141 8.53 2.35 17.02
C GLN A 141 9.86 2.24 16.31
N TYR A 142 10.87 2.97 16.80
CA TYR A 142 12.23 2.92 16.25
C TYR A 142 13.15 2.24 17.27
N PRO A 143 13.43 0.94 17.12
CA PRO A 143 14.34 0.27 18.02
C PRO A 143 15.77 0.76 17.78
N LEU A 144 16.57 0.78 18.84
CA LEU A 144 18.00 1.05 18.79
C LEU A 144 18.75 -0.18 18.27
N ILE A 145 18.51 -0.51 16.99
CA ILE A 145 19.12 -1.61 16.25
C ILE A 145 19.73 -1.01 14.98
N SER A 146 20.98 -1.37 14.70
CA SER A 146 21.69 -0.97 13.48
C SER A 146 22.10 -2.21 12.69
N SER A 147 22.01 -2.13 11.36
CA SER A 147 22.69 -3.05 10.45
C SER A 147 23.85 -2.40 9.68
N ASN A 148 24.06 -1.09 9.84
CA ASN A 148 25.04 -0.34 9.06
C ASN A 148 26.43 -0.43 9.70
N ARG A 149 26.47 -0.21 11.02
CA ARG A 149 27.69 -0.28 11.82
C ARG A 149 27.39 -0.77 13.22
N LEU A 150 28.41 -1.34 13.87
CA LEU A 150 28.37 -1.64 15.29
C LEU A 150 28.51 -0.33 16.07
N TRP A 151 27.59 -0.06 16.99
CA TRP A 151 27.72 1.07 17.91
C TRP A 151 28.64 0.70 19.07
N GLU A 152 29.62 1.55 19.33
CA GLU A 152 30.57 1.39 20.44
C GLU A 152 30.27 2.44 21.52
N TYR A 153 30.58 2.12 22.79
CA TYR A 153 30.42 3.06 23.90
C TYR A 153 31.75 3.23 24.63
N PHE A 154 32.15 4.49 24.86
CA PHE A 154 33.42 4.86 25.52
C PHE A 154 34.69 4.26 24.90
N SER A 155 34.71 4.05 23.57
CA SER A 155 35.85 3.45 22.87
C SER A 155 36.24 2.09 23.47
N VAL A 156 35.24 1.35 23.96
CA VAL A 156 35.38 -0.04 24.34
C VAL A 156 34.81 -0.85 23.18
N GLY A 157 35.67 -1.61 22.50
CA GLY A 157 35.22 -2.55 21.45
C GLY A 157 34.22 -3.54 22.03
N ALA A 158 33.27 -4.02 21.22
CA ALA A 158 32.25 -4.95 21.72
C ALA A 158 32.90 -6.19 22.34
N ALA A 159 32.58 -6.46 23.61
CA ALA A 159 32.96 -7.68 24.32
C ALA A 159 32.07 -8.87 23.90
N ALA A 160 31.79 -9.00 22.61
CA ALA A 160 30.86 -9.99 22.04
C ALA A 160 31.57 -10.98 21.12
N ASN A 161 30.88 -12.06 20.75
CA ASN A 161 31.31 -12.93 19.66
C ASN A 161 31.15 -12.16 18.34
N ILE A 162 32.22 -11.54 17.90
CA ILE A 162 32.26 -10.74 16.69
C ILE A 162 32.30 -11.70 15.48
N PRO A 163 31.38 -11.61 14.50
CA PRO A 163 31.48 -12.41 13.28
C PRO A 163 32.82 -12.17 12.58
N ASN A 164 33.41 -13.19 11.94
CA ASN A 164 34.73 -13.08 11.30
C ASN A 164 34.87 -11.96 10.27
N TRP A 165 33.76 -11.44 9.74
CA TRP A 165 33.74 -10.32 8.79
C TRP A 165 33.83 -8.94 9.47
N LEU A 166 33.69 -8.85 10.79
CA LEU A 166 33.71 -7.61 11.56
C LEU A 166 35.06 -7.50 12.31
N THR A 167 35.89 -6.54 11.90
CA THR A 167 37.21 -6.31 12.49
C THR A 167 37.10 -5.59 13.83
N ASN A 168 37.62 -6.20 14.90
CA ASN A 168 37.65 -5.64 16.25
C ASN A 168 38.76 -4.58 16.40
N THR A 169 38.56 -3.43 15.80
CA THR A 169 39.43 -2.25 15.96
C THR A 169 38.60 -1.13 16.55
N LEU A 170 39.18 -0.26 17.39
CA LEU A 170 38.53 0.99 17.80
C LEU A 170 38.16 1.76 16.53
N THR A 171 36.87 1.82 16.23
CA THR A 171 36.38 2.49 15.03
C THR A 171 35.85 3.89 15.38
N PRO A 172 35.57 4.75 14.38
CA PRO A 172 34.85 6.02 14.61
C PRO A 172 33.42 5.84 15.15
N ASN A 173 33.01 4.63 15.53
CA ASN A 173 31.63 4.29 15.85
C ASN A 173 31.25 4.54 17.33
N ASN A 174 32.11 5.19 18.12
CA ASN A 174 31.80 5.56 19.49
C ASN A 174 30.66 6.59 19.53
N ILE A 175 29.49 6.17 20.01
CA ILE A 175 28.27 6.97 20.03
C ILE A 175 28.32 8.16 21.00
N ASN A 176 29.31 8.23 21.88
CA ASN A 176 29.55 9.36 22.78
C ASN A 176 30.44 10.45 22.14
N THR A 177 30.82 10.30 20.87
CA THR A 177 31.54 11.32 20.11
C THR A 177 30.64 11.91 19.05
N THR A 178 30.84 13.19 18.69
CA THR A 178 30.05 13.85 17.63
C THR A 178 30.14 13.09 16.30
N GLY A 179 31.32 12.56 15.96
CA GLY A 179 31.52 11.82 14.72
C GLY A 179 30.93 10.40 14.72
N GLY A 180 30.72 9.80 15.89
CA GLY A 180 30.17 8.45 16.04
C GLY A 180 28.73 8.40 16.54
N ALA A 181 28.10 9.56 16.81
CA ALA A 181 26.72 9.67 17.26
C ALA A 181 25.76 8.95 16.30
N ILE A 182 24.70 8.36 16.86
CA ILE A 182 23.69 7.66 16.07
C ILE A 182 22.93 8.68 15.23
N ASN A 183 23.01 8.56 13.90
CA ASN A 183 22.18 9.36 13.02
C ASN A 183 20.79 8.73 12.93
N VAL A 184 19.87 9.26 13.74
CA VAL A 184 18.48 8.82 13.87
C VAL A 184 17.74 8.77 12.53
N LEU A 185 18.08 9.65 11.59
CA LEU A 185 17.39 9.77 10.30
C LEU A 185 18.04 8.98 9.16
N THR A 186 19.17 8.30 9.40
CA THR A 186 19.83 7.49 8.37
C THR A 186 20.18 6.08 8.81
N GLU A 187 20.31 5.84 10.12
CA GLU A 187 20.70 4.53 10.67
C GLU A 187 19.51 3.70 11.20
N LEU A 188 18.38 4.34 11.54
CA LEU A 188 17.27 3.66 12.21
C LEU A 188 16.10 3.38 11.26
N PHE A 189 15.63 2.13 11.29
CA PHE A 189 14.42 1.70 10.59
C PHE A 189 13.26 1.50 11.57
N PRO A 190 12.02 1.73 11.13
CA PRO A 190 10.84 1.47 11.96
C PRO A 190 10.66 -0.02 12.23
N ALA A 191 10.01 -0.34 13.35
CA ALA A 191 9.49 -1.64 13.67
C ALA A 191 7.98 -1.53 13.91
N VAL A 192 7.21 -2.46 13.35
CA VAL A 192 5.74 -2.42 13.36
C VAL A 192 5.23 -3.56 14.24
N LYS A 193 4.27 -3.26 15.13
CA LYS A 193 3.63 -4.26 16.00
C LYS A 193 2.99 -5.36 15.15
N LEU A 194 3.15 -6.62 15.54
CA LEU A 194 2.53 -7.75 14.84
C LEU A 194 1.01 -7.58 14.73
N ASN A 195 0.37 -7.03 15.76
CA ASN A 195 -1.07 -6.74 15.75
C ASN A 195 -1.48 -5.75 14.65
N ALA A 196 -0.66 -4.75 14.37
CA ALA A 196 -0.90 -3.81 13.27
C ALA A 196 -0.77 -4.51 11.91
N ILE A 197 0.21 -5.40 11.77
CA ILE A 197 0.40 -6.22 10.54
C ILE A 197 -0.81 -7.13 10.31
N ILE A 198 -1.26 -7.85 11.34
CA ILE A 198 -2.48 -8.67 11.26
C ILE A 198 -3.69 -7.81 10.89
N THR A 199 -3.82 -6.62 11.47
CA THR A 199 -4.92 -5.70 11.10
C THR A 199 -4.86 -5.30 9.64
N MET A 200 -3.68 -4.98 9.10
CA MET A 200 -3.50 -4.68 7.68
C MET A 200 -3.87 -5.87 6.78
N ILE A 201 -3.49 -7.09 7.17
CA ILE A 201 -3.85 -8.33 6.45
C ILE A 201 -5.37 -8.53 6.47
N GLN A 202 -6.01 -8.42 7.65
CA GLN A 202 -7.47 -8.54 7.79
C GLN A 202 -8.21 -7.58 6.87
N ASN A 203 -7.80 -6.30 6.87
CA ASN A 203 -8.42 -5.27 6.05
C ASN A 203 -8.25 -5.54 4.55
N LYS A 204 -7.07 -5.98 4.10
CA LYS A 204 -6.81 -6.24 2.68
C LYS A 204 -7.65 -7.41 2.14
N TYR A 205 -7.76 -8.50 2.91
CA TYR A 205 -8.42 -9.71 2.43
C TYR A 205 -9.86 -9.90 2.93
N GLY A 206 -10.38 -8.96 3.73
CA GLY A 206 -11.72 -9.02 4.29
C GLY A 206 -11.93 -10.21 5.24
N ILE A 207 -10.89 -10.59 5.99
CA ILE A 207 -10.93 -11.69 6.97
C ILE A 207 -10.78 -11.18 8.39
N THR A 208 -11.20 -11.97 9.38
CA THR A 208 -11.00 -11.67 10.80
C THR A 208 -10.34 -12.87 11.50
N PHE A 209 -9.29 -12.60 12.27
CA PHE A 209 -8.62 -13.55 13.13
C PHE A 209 -9.06 -13.30 14.58
N ASN A 210 -9.72 -14.30 15.15
CA ASN A 210 -10.16 -14.26 16.54
C ASN A 210 -9.28 -15.20 17.38
N SER A 211 -8.55 -14.64 18.34
CA SER A 211 -7.74 -15.41 19.28
C SER A 211 -7.57 -14.68 20.60
N SER A 212 -7.73 -15.39 21.71
CA SER A 212 -7.41 -14.84 23.04
C SER A 212 -5.92 -14.51 23.18
N PHE A 213 -5.04 -15.19 22.42
CA PHE A 213 -3.60 -14.93 22.42
C PHE A 213 -3.25 -13.49 22.01
N PHE A 214 -4.07 -12.87 21.15
CA PHE A 214 -3.83 -11.48 20.72
C PHE A 214 -3.98 -10.44 21.84
N SER A 215 -4.58 -10.83 22.97
CA SER A 215 -4.66 -9.98 24.16
C SER A 215 -3.45 -10.08 25.09
N THR A 216 -2.57 -11.07 24.87
CA THR A 216 -1.38 -11.30 25.71
C THR A 216 -0.28 -10.26 25.45
N GLU A 217 0.54 -9.99 26.46
CA GLU A 217 1.67 -9.06 26.34
C GLU A 217 2.71 -9.56 25.32
N GLN A 218 2.96 -10.88 25.30
CA GLN A 218 3.87 -11.53 24.36
C GLN A 218 3.50 -11.24 22.89
N TRP A 219 2.20 -11.08 22.59
CA TRP A 219 1.74 -10.69 21.28
C TRP A 219 1.70 -9.17 21.09
N ARG A 220 1.13 -8.45 22.07
CA ARG A 220 0.90 -7.00 21.99
C ARG A 220 2.18 -6.18 21.94
N GLU A 221 3.29 -6.71 22.47
CA GLU A 221 4.60 -6.07 22.46
C GLU A 221 5.60 -6.75 21.52
N ALA A 222 5.14 -7.64 20.63
CA ALA A 222 5.95 -8.17 19.55
C ALA A 222 5.94 -7.23 18.34
N TYR A 223 7.11 -6.93 17.80
CA TYR A 223 7.30 -6.09 16.63
C TYR A 223 8.12 -6.82 15.56
N LEU A 224 7.79 -6.59 14.30
CA LEU A 224 8.64 -6.94 13.18
C LEU A 224 9.48 -5.72 12.80
N TRP A 225 10.77 -5.90 12.61
CA TRP A 225 11.63 -4.84 12.10
C TRP A 225 11.36 -4.62 10.60
N TYR A 226 10.81 -3.47 10.25
CA TYR A 226 10.42 -3.12 8.88
C TYR A 226 11.62 -2.56 8.13
N LYS A 227 12.50 -3.47 7.72
CA LYS A 227 13.70 -3.15 6.97
C LYS A 227 13.85 -4.09 5.77
N ASN A 228 13.89 -3.51 4.58
CA ASN A 228 14.10 -4.23 3.31
C ASN A 228 15.31 -3.73 2.50
N ARG A 229 16.00 -2.70 2.98
CA ARG A 229 17.13 -2.03 2.33
C ARG A 229 18.20 -1.71 3.34
N ASP A 230 19.38 -1.33 2.86
CA ASP A 230 20.50 -0.95 3.72
C ASP A 230 20.36 0.48 4.26
N VAL A 231 19.75 1.37 3.48
CA VAL A 231 19.60 2.80 3.80
C VAL A 231 18.14 3.20 3.82
N VAL A 232 17.78 4.03 4.80
CA VAL A 232 16.44 4.61 4.94
C VAL A 232 16.17 5.56 3.77
N LYS A 233 14.98 5.44 3.15
CA LYS A 233 14.48 6.43 2.18
C LYS A 233 13.21 7.04 2.72
N ALA A 234 13.26 8.34 3.02
CA ALA A 234 12.15 9.09 3.59
C ALA A 234 11.88 10.34 2.75
N HIS A 235 11.28 10.12 1.58
CA HIS A 235 10.90 11.17 0.65
C HIS A 235 9.83 12.06 1.29
N THR A 236 9.64 13.26 0.77
CA THR A 236 8.54 14.11 1.22
C THR A 236 7.25 13.72 0.51
N LEU A 237 6.10 14.01 1.13
CA LEU A 237 4.85 14.06 0.40
C LEU A 237 4.88 15.20 -0.63
N ALA A 238 4.08 15.08 -1.68
CA ALA A 238 3.91 16.13 -2.66
C ALA A 238 2.99 17.23 -2.10
N ASN A 239 3.49 18.47 -2.05
CA ASN A 239 2.69 19.63 -1.66
C ASN A 239 2.41 20.54 -2.87
N TYR A 240 1.31 21.29 -2.84
CA TYR A 240 1.02 22.26 -3.89
C TYR A 240 2.07 23.38 -3.90
N ILE A 241 2.45 23.85 -5.09
CA ILE A 241 3.15 25.12 -5.22
C ILE A 241 2.08 26.21 -5.12
N ASP A 242 2.01 26.87 -3.96
CA ASP A 242 1.01 27.91 -3.71
C ASP A 242 1.43 29.23 -4.34
N PHE A 243 0.63 29.75 -5.27
CA PHE A 243 0.88 31.04 -5.91
C PHE A 243 0.45 32.16 -4.95
N ASP A 244 1.28 33.19 -4.82
CA ASP A 244 1.06 34.24 -3.81
C ASP A 244 0.74 35.59 -4.45
N THR A 245 1.74 36.29 -4.98
CA THR A 245 1.59 37.69 -5.41
C THR A 245 2.01 37.85 -6.86
N LEU A 246 1.22 38.58 -7.65
CA LEU A 246 1.63 39.07 -8.98
C LEU A 246 2.77 40.08 -8.81
N THR A 247 3.97 39.72 -9.25
CA THR A 247 5.18 40.56 -9.09
C THR A 247 5.49 41.40 -10.32
N SER A 248 5.09 40.93 -11.51
CA SER A 248 5.28 41.65 -12.77
C SER A 248 4.19 41.29 -13.77
N ASN A 249 3.76 42.24 -14.60
CA ASN A 249 2.84 41.99 -15.71
C ASN A 249 3.23 42.84 -16.92
N THR A 250 3.73 42.17 -17.95
CA THR A 250 4.11 42.78 -19.23
C THR A 250 3.03 42.49 -20.26
N ILE A 251 2.26 43.53 -20.62
CA ILE A 251 1.13 43.44 -21.53
C ILE A 251 1.46 44.19 -22.82
N THR A 252 1.44 43.48 -23.95
CA THR A 252 1.46 44.07 -25.29
C THR A 252 0.09 43.96 -25.95
N ASP A 253 -0.44 42.74 -26.02
CA ASP A 253 -1.71 42.41 -26.67
C ASP A 253 -2.67 41.63 -25.76
N VAL A 254 -2.14 40.80 -24.86
CA VAL A 254 -2.92 39.85 -24.06
C VAL A 254 -2.50 39.95 -22.60
N ASP A 255 -3.44 40.24 -21.71
CA ASP A 255 -3.18 40.26 -20.27
C ASP A 255 -3.19 38.83 -19.71
N THR A 256 -1.99 38.26 -19.55
CA THR A 256 -1.82 36.89 -19.06
C THR A 256 -2.28 36.70 -17.61
N SER A 257 -2.43 37.77 -16.83
CA SER A 257 -2.81 37.66 -15.42
C SER A 257 -4.22 37.14 -15.19
N GLN A 258 -5.10 37.30 -16.19
CA GLN A 258 -6.49 36.85 -16.17
C GLN A 258 -6.64 35.33 -16.21
N TYR A 259 -5.57 34.62 -16.57
CA TYR A 259 -5.55 33.17 -16.71
C TYR A 259 -4.97 32.45 -15.49
N VAL A 260 -4.44 33.18 -14.51
CA VAL A 260 -3.84 32.61 -13.31
C VAL A 260 -4.79 32.78 -12.14
N ASN A 261 -5.14 31.68 -11.47
CA ASN A 261 -5.98 31.68 -10.29
C ASN A 261 -5.13 31.35 -9.06
N LEU A 262 -4.87 32.38 -8.24
CA LEU A 262 -4.07 32.26 -7.02
C LEU A 262 -4.77 31.45 -5.93
N SER A 263 -6.10 31.49 -5.85
CA SER A 263 -6.86 30.75 -4.83
C SER A 263 -6.92 29.24 -5.12
N LEU A 264 -6.84 28.85 -6.39
CA LEU A 264 -6.85 27.45 -6.81
C LEU A 264 -5.45 26.92 -7.15
N ASN A 265 -4.43 27.79 -7.16
CA ASN A 265 -3.09 27.48 -7.64
C ASN A 265 -3.11 26.87 -9.05
N THR A 266 -3.87 27.47 -9.96
CA THR A 266 -4.01 26.97 -11.35
C THR A 266 -3.68 28.04 -12.39
N VAL A 267 -3.20 27.58 -13.54
CA VAL A 267 -3.10 28.36 -14.77
C VAL A 267 -4.07 27.75 -15.78
N ASN A 268 -5.04 28.56 -16.22
CA ASN A 268 -6.03 28.18 -17.21
C ASN A 268 -5.51 28.50 -18.60
N VAL A 269 -4.92 27.51 -19.25
CA VAL A 269 -4.36 27.62 -20.60
C VAL A 269 -5.48 27.37 -21.61
N ILE A 270 -6.09 28.46 -22.08
CA ILE A 270 -7.21 28.42 -23.02
C ILE A 270 -6.86 29.05 -24.36
N TYR A 271 -7.54 28.61 -25.41
CA TYR A 271 -7.39 29.17 -26.75
C TYR A 271 -7.58 30.70 -26.76
N HIS A 272 -6.66 31.42 -27.42
CA HIS A 272 -6.79 32.86 -27.66
C HIS A 272 -6.48 33.22 -29.13
N PRO A 273 -7.32 34.00 -29.85
CA PRO A 273 -7.17 34.22 -31.30
C PRO A 273 -5.83 34.85 -31.74
N LEU A 274 -5.23 35.66 -30.87
CA LEU A 274 -3.95 36.35 -31.14
C LEU A 274 -2.72 35.53 -30.72
N CYS A 275 -2.90 34.33 -30.16
CA CYS A 275 -1.83 33.51 -29.59
C CYS A 275 -1.32 32.47 -30.60
N THR A 276 -0.03 32.13 -30.53
CA THR A 276 0.58 30.98 -31.20
C THR A 276 0.82 29.83 -30.23
N SER A 277 1.26 30.15 -29.02
CA SER A 277 1.61 29.17 -28.00
C SER A 277 1.58 29.77 -26.59
N HIS A 278 1.38 28.89 -25.63
CA HIS A 278 1.41 29.19 -24.20
C HIS A 278 2.62 28.48 -23.58
N LEU A 279 3.31 29.16 -22.66
CA LEU A 279 4.40 28.59 -21.88
C LEU A 279 4.17 28.87 -20.40
N ILE A 280 4.43 27.87 -19.57
CA ILE A 280 4.54 28.07 -18.13
C ILE A 280 5.97 27.71 -17.73
N ASN A 281 6.61 28.63 -17.01
CA ASN A 281 7.95 28.47 -16.51
C ASN A 281 7.96 28.56 -14.98
N ILE A 282 8.86 27.82 -14.35
CA ILE A 282 9.12 27.87 -12.92
C ILE A 282 10.60 28.18 -12.71
N ASP A 283 10.88 29.13 -11.83
CA ASP A 283 12.20 29.44 -11.32
C ASP A 283 12.30 29.01 -9.85
N VAL A 284 13.43 28.43 -9.47
CA VAL A 284 13.69 28.00 -8.09
C VAL A 284 14.62 29.01 -7.44
N ILE A 285 14.06 29.81 -6.54
CA ILE A 285 14.73 30.98 -5.98
C ILE A 285 15.69 30.61 -4.87
N SER A 286 15.30 29.62 -4.06
CA SER A 286 16.13 29.16 -2.94
C SER A 286 15.84 27.70 -2.60
N VAL A 287 16.85 27.02 -2.08
CA VAL A 287 16.74 25.69 -1.47
C VAL A 287 17.55 25.67 -0.17
N SER A 288 17.01 25.05 0.88
CA SER A 288 17.74 24.93 2.16
C SER A 288 18.89 23.93 2.13
N SER A 289 18.96 23.08 1.11
CA SER A 289 20.07 22.14 0.88
C SER A 289 20.38 21.99 -0.61
N ALA A 290 21.64 22.17 -0.96
CA ALA A 290 22.14 22.04 -2.33
C ALA A 290 22.23 20.58 -2.82
N THR A 291 22.22 19.61 -1.91
CA THR A 291 22.45 18.19 -2.23
C THR A 291 21.17 17.36 -2.30
N VAL A 292 20.02 17.94 -1.94
CA VAL A 292 18.73 17.24 -1.96
C VAL A 292 18.08 17.43 -3.32
N THR A 293 17.82 16.33 -4.00
CA THR A 293 17.06 16.32 -5.25
C THR A 293 15.57 16.55 -4.95
N TYR A 294 14.91 17.30 -5.81
CA TYR A 294 13.47 17.56 -5.76
C TYR A 294 12.85 17.40 -7.15
N TRP A 295 11.52 17.27 -7.18
CA TRP A 295 10.75 17.17 -8.41
C TRP A 295 9.56 18.10 -8.36
N VAL A 296 9.33 18.80 -9.47
CA VAL A 296 8.11 19.55 -9.74
C VAL A 296 7.21 18.69 -10.62
N ASP A 297 6.12 18.22 -10.04
CA ASP A 297 5.09 17.42 -10.68
C ASP A 297 4.06 18.35 -11.35
N VAL A 298 3.84 18.16 -12.65
CA VAL A 298 2.94 18.97 -13.49
C VAL A 298 1.65 18.18 -13.74
N TYR A 299 0.54 18.73 -13.28
CA TYR A 299 -0.79 18.15 -13.48
C TYR A 299 -1.56 18.98 -14.51
N VAL A 300 -2.12 18.29 -15.51
CA VAL A 300 -2.97 18.90 -16.54
C VAL A 300 -4.35 18.26 -16.43
N ASN A 301 -5.38 19.07 -16.20
CA ASN A 301 -6.76 18.61 -15.98
C ASN A 301 -6.87 17.51 -14.89
N GLY A 302 -6.06 17.65 -13.83
CA GLY A 302 -6.01 16.70 -12.70
C GLY A 302 -5.14 15.46 -12.91
N VAL A 303 -4.56 15.27 -14.09
CA VAL A 303 -3.72 14.10 -14.43
C VAL A 303 -2.24 14.49 -14.40
N LEU A 304 -1.41 13.71 -13.68
CA LEU A 304 0.04 13.89 -13.68
C LEU A 304 0.58 13.64 -15.09
N THR A 305 1.17 14.68 -15.69
CA THR A 305 1.69 14.63 -17.07
C THR A 305 3.21 14.61 -17.11
N ASN A 306 3.88 15.26 -16.15
CA ASN A 306 5.34 15.31 -16.09
C ASN A 306 5.85 15.43 -14.65
N SER A 307 7.07 14.97 -14.41
CA SER A 307 7.81 15.16 -13.16
C SER A 307 9.20 15.66 -13.49
N ILE A 308 9.45 16.94 -13.21
CA ILE A 308 10.67 17.63 -13.63
C ILE A 308 11.64 17.67 -12.47
N GLU A 309 12.81 17.06 -12.65
CA GLU A 309 13.85 17.00 -11.64
C GLU A 309 14.60 18.32 -11.49
N GLY A 310 14.96 18.64 -10.25
CA GLY A 310 15.84 19.74 -9.90
C GLY A 310 16.73 19.41 -8.72
N ILE A 311 17.85 20.13 -8.63
CA ILE A 311 18.83 20.04 -7.54
C ILE A 311 19.57 21.38 -7.43
N ASN A 312 20.00 21.74 -6.22
CA ASN A 312 20.80 22.95 -5.99
C ASN A 312 20.18 24.25 -6.58
N GLY A 313 18.86 24.42 -6.43
CA GLY A 313 18.16 25.59 -6.97
C GLY A 313 18.07 25.65 -8.50
N VAL A 314 18.39 24.57 -9.20
CA VAL A 314 18.31 24.48 -10.67
C VAL A 314 17.25 23.45 -11.04
N LEU A 315 16.25 23.85 -11.82
CA LEU A 315 15.18 22.98 -12.31
C LEU A 315 15.44 22.63 -13.79
N ASN A 316 15.36 21.35 -14.15
CA ASN A 316 15.61 20.87 -15.51
C ASN A 316 16.94 21.34 -16.11
N ASN A 317 18.00 21.37 -15.30
CA ASN A 317 19.32 21.90 -15.68
C ASN A 317 19.31 23.36 -16.19
N ASN A 318 18.27 24.15 -15.88
CA ASN A 318 18.19 25.55 -16.26
C ASN A 318 18.28 26.45 -15.02
N ALA A 319 19.24 27.38 -15.02
CA ALA A 319 19.34 28.40 -13.98
C ALA A 319 18.35 29.53 -14.30
N GLY A 320 17.44 29.83 -13.37
CA GLY A 320 16.31 30.72 -13.61
C GLY A 320 15.06 29.98 -14.07
N PHE A 321 14.19 30.70 -14.82
CA PHE A 321 12.93 30.16 -15.33
C PHE A 321 13.12 28.96 -16.28
N ALA A 322 12.89 27.75 -15.78
CA ALA A 322 12.79 26.52 -16.56
C ALA A 322 11.40 26.36 -17.16
N ASN A 323 11.31 25.98 -18.44
CA ASN A 323 10.02 25.66 -19.07
C ASN A 323 9.49 24.33 -18.54
N VAL A 324 8.29 24.36 -17.95
CA VAL A 324 7.67 23.18 -17.33
C VAL A 324 6.43 22.69 -18.08
N TYR A 325 5.80 23.56 -18.87
CA TYR A 325 4.65 23.21 -19.70
C TYR A 325 4.58 24.09 -20.95
N THR A 326 4.19 23.50 -22.07
CA THR A 326 4.00 24.21 -23.35
C THR A 326 2.77 23.68 -24.06
N ALA A 327 1.95 24.58 -24.58
CA ALA A 327 0.80 24.25 -25.41
C ALA A 327 0.81 25.05 -26.72
N THR A 328 0.56 24.37 -27.83
CA THR A 328 0.24 25.04 -29.09
C THR A 328 -1.18 25.59 -29.04
N ASN A 329 -1.36 26.85 -29.45
CA ASN A 329 -2.67 27.49 -29.43
C ASN A 329 -3.55 27.00 -30.58
N VAL A 330 -4.30 25.93 -30.33
CA VAL A 330 -5.24 25.33 -31.27
C VAL A 330 -6.67 25.57 -30.82
N ALA A 331 -7.61 25.65 -31.77
CA ALA A 331 -9.02 25.79 -31.45
C ALA A 331 -9.49 24.61 -30.57
N GLY A 332 -10.10 24.93 -29.42
CA GLY A 332 -10.53 23.94 -28.42
C GLY A 332 -9.53 23.70 -27.28
N LEU A 333 -8.35 24.34 -27.27
CA LEU A 333 -7.43 24.32 -26.13
C LEU A 333 -8.12 24.85 -24.87
N ASN A 334 -8.15 24.04 -23.80
CA ASN A 334 -8.78 24.37 -22.53
C ASN A 334 -8.18 23.52 -21.39
N ASP A 335 -6.92 23.77 -21.07
CA ASP A 335 -6.19 23.05 -20.04
C ASP A 335 -6.17 23.82 -18.73
N THR A 336 -6.38 23.11 -17.62
CA THR A 336 -6.12 23.61 -16.27
C THR A 336 -4.84 22.99 -15.76
N VAL A 337 -3.78 23.79 -15.59
CA VAL A 337 -2.46 23.33 -15.17
C VAL A 337 -2.20 23.67 -13.71
N GLN A 338 -1.69 22.70 -12.94
CA GLN A 338 -1.36 22.83 -11.53
C GLN A 338 -0.03 22.13 -11.21
N PHE A 339 0.66 22.59 -10.17
CA PHE A 339 1.99 22.08 -9.81
C PHE A 339 2.03 21.58 -8.36
N LYS A 340 2.76 20.49 -8.16
CA LYS A 340 3.18 20.03 -6.83
C LYS A 340 4.69 19.88 -6.77
N VAL A 341 5.27 20.00 -5.59
CA VAL A 341 6.68 19.74 -5.33
C VAL A 341 6.84 18.63 -4.29
N ARG A 342 7.82 17.76 -4.51
CA ARG A 342 8.30 16.75 -3.56
C ARG A 342 9.82 16.65 -3.60
N ALA A 343 10.44 16.13 -2.54
CA ALA A 343 11.89 15.99 -2.43
C ALA A 343 12.32 14.62 -1.87
N GLU A 344 13.60 14.27 -2.03
CA GLU A 344 14.18 13.02 -1.49
C GLU A 344 14.26 12.99 0.04
N SER A 345 14.28 14.16 0.66
CA SER A 345 14.30 14.36 2.10
C SER A 345 13.74 15.75 2.43
N GLY A 346 13.62 16.06 3.72
CA GLY A 346 13.10 17.36 4.15
C GLY A 346 13.83 18.53 3.50
N LEU A 347 13.08 19.48 2.93
CA LEU A 347 13.61 20.58 2.13
C LEU A 347 12.69 21.81 2.25
N THR A 348 13.27 22.98 2.52
CA THR A 348 12.58 24.25 2.32
C THR A 348 12.96 24.80 0.96
N ILE A 349 11.98 25.16 0.13
CA ILE A 349 12.17 25.56 -1.27
C ILE A 349 11.23 26.70 -1.66
N ASP A 350 11.78 27.68 -2.39
CA ASP A 350 11.07 28.85 -2.89
C ASP A 350 10.99 28.86 -4.41
N PHE A 351 9.87 29.37 -4.95
CA PHE A 351 9.62 29.43 -6.38
C PHE A 351 9.14 30.80 -6.83
N ASN A 352 9.40 31.10 -8.10
CA ASN A 352 8.60 32.03 -8.89
C ASN A 352 7.95 31.29 -10.06
N LEU A 353 6.74 31.68 -10.42
CA LEU A 353 6.02 31.21 -11.60
C LEU A 353 6.01 32.30 -12.67
N ARG A 354 6.15 31.92 -13.93
CA ARG A 354 5.87 32.79 -15.08
C ARG A 354 4.90 32.12 -16.01
N TYR A 355 3.82 32.83 -16.36
CA TYR A 355 2.94 32.44 -17.46
C TYR A 355 3.16 33.38 -18.64
N SER A 356 3.42 32.80 -19.81
CA SER A 356 3.71 33.54 -21.05
C SER A 356 2.78 33.13 -22.19
N ILE A 357 2.33 34.12 -22.96
CA ILE A 357 1.62 33.96 -24.23
C ILE A 357 2.45 34.60 -25.35
N VAL A 358 2.75 33.81 -26.37
CA VAL A 358 3.45 34.27 -27.59
C VAL A 358 2.42 34.61 -28.64
N THR A 359 2.41 35.85 -29.14
CA THR A 359 1.40 36.30 -30.11
C THR A 359 1.83 36.17 -31.57
N THR A 360 0.84 36.03 -32.47
CA THR A 360 1.04 35.98 -33.92
C THR A 360 1.18 37.40 -34.48
N SER A 361 2.40 37.89 -34.65
CA SER A 361 2.67 39.16 -35.33
C SER A 361 3.94 39.07 -36.19
N ALA A 362 4.15 40.01 -37.11
CA ALA A 362 5.39 40.10 -37.92
C ALA A 362 6.67 40.15 -37.05
N PHE A 363 6.52 40.55 -35.78
CA PHE A 363 7.50 40.42 -34.72
C PHE A 363 6.83 39.77 -33.49
N PRO A 364 7.15 38.52 -33.10
CA PRO A 364 6.48 37.86 -31.99
C PRO A 364 6.74 38.60 -30.68
N PHE A 365 5.68 39.02 -30.00
CA PHE A 365 5.74 39.60 -28.66
C PHE A 365 5.46 38.52 -27.61
N ILE A 366 6.12 38.64 -26.46
CA ILE A 366 5.86 37.81 -25.29
C ILE A 366 5.08 38.66 -24.29
N ASN A 367 3.83 38.27 -24.07
CA ASN A 367 3.03 38.78 -22.95
C ASN A 367 3.28 37.86 -21.77
N GLN A 368 3.56 38.40 -20.58
CA GLN A 368 3.89 37.55 -19.44
C GLN A 368 3.46 38.15 -18.11
N SER A 369 3.10 37.28 -17.17
CA SER A 369 2.86 37.61 -15.77
C SER A 369 3.72 36.70 -14.90
N ASP A 370 4.41 37.32 -13.94
CA ASP A 370 5.30 36.65 -13.00
C ASP A 370 4.68 36.71 -11.60
N TYR A 371 4.80 35.62 -10.86
CA TYR A 371 4.24 35.46 -9.52
C TYR A 371 5.29 34.95 -8.56
N SER A 372 5.32 35.52 -7.36
CA SER A 372 5.95 34.84 -6.23
C SER A 372 5.08 33.65 -5.82
N CYS A 373 5.72 32.64 -5.26
CA CYS A 373 5.04 31.54 -4.59
C CYS A 373 5.32 31.58 -3.09
N VAL A 374 4.45 30.96 -2.30
CA VAL A 374 4.70 30.75 -0.88
C VAL A 374 5.83 29.73 -0.71
N THR A 375 6.77 30.04 0.19
CA THR A 375 7.83 29.12 0.62
C THR A 375 7.26 27.78 1.04
N GLN A 376 7.74 26.70 0.40
CA GLN A 376 7.30 25.34 0.69
C GLN A 376 8.25 24.70 1.71
N SER A 377 7.71 24.27 2.85
CA SER A 377 8.46 23.48 3.84
C SER A 377 8.05 22.01 3.73
N LEU A 378 8.87 21.24 3.03
CA LEU A 378 8.64 19.82 2.80
C LEU A 378 9.26 19.02 3.94
N LEU A 379 8.44 18.21 4.60
CA LEU A 379 8.90 17.32 5.67
C LEU A 379 9.13 15.92 5.11
N GLY A 380 10.21 15.28 5.56
CA GLY A 380 10.45 13.87 5.26
C GLY A 380 9.26 13.03 5.74
N PHE A 381 8.96 11.96 5.01
CA PHE A 381 7.86 11.06 5.29
C PHE A 381 8.33 9.62 5.08
N ILE A 382 8.07 8.75 6.05
CA ILE A 382 8.40 7.33 5.95
C ILE A 382 7.16 6.59 5.45
N ASP A 383 7.24 6.09 4.23
CA ASP A 383 6.25 5.17 3.68
C ASP A 383 6.65 3.75 4.09
N LEU A 384 5.84 3.12 4.95
CA LEU A 384 6.16 1.78 5.44
C LEU A 384 6.06 0.70 4.38
N SER A 385 5.32 0.92 3.28
CA SER A 385 5.24 -0.05 2.18
C SER A 385 6.62 -0.27 1.56
N ILE A 386 7.40 0.80 1.39
CA ILE A 386 8.76 0.72 0.84
C ILE A 386 9.81 0.32 1.88
N CYS A 387 9.44 0.20 3.16
CA CYS A 387 10.30 -0.34 4.22
C CYS A 387 9.98 -1.81 4.55
N ALA A 388 8.79 -2.27 4.19
CA ALA A 388 8.31 -3.62 4.49
C ALA A 388 9.29 -4.68 3.96
N PRO A 389 9.66 -5.69 4.78
CA PRO A 389 10.55 -6.77 4.36
C PRO A 389 10.05 -7.45 3.09
N ASP A 390 10.98 -7.84 2.21
CA ASP A 390 10.63 -8.57 0.98
C ASP A 390 10.22 -10.01 1.31
N MET A 391 8.94 -10.17 1.69
CA MET A 391 8.37 -11.42 2.16
C MET A 391 6.89 -11.49 1.75
N LYS A 392 6.44 -12.66 1.29
CA LYS A 392 5.03 -12.91 1.01
C LYS A 392 4.21 -12.86 2.31
N VAL A 393 2.96 -12.40 2.21
CA VAL A 393 2.03 -12.45 3.36
C VAL A 393 1.86 -13.88 3.87
N ALA A 394 1.79 -14.86 2.96
CA ALA A 394 1.71 -16.28 3.32
C ALA A 394 2.93 -16.78 4.11
N ASP A 395 4.14 -16.38 3.72
CA ASP A 395 5.37 -16.78 4.40
C ASP A 395 5.48 -16.13 5.78
N PHE A 396 5.12 -14.85 5.89
CA PHE A 396 5.01 -14.15 7.17
C PHE A 396 4.03 -14.87 8.11
N MET A 397 2.81 -15.15 7.64
CA MET A 397 1.81 -15.85 8.44
C MET A 397 2.28 -17.25 8.87
N SER A 398 2.89 -18.01 7.95
CA SER A 398 3.45 -19.32 8.31
C SER A 398 4.55 -19.21 9.37
N GLY A 399 5.43 -18.23 9.26
CA GLY A 399 6.48 -17.95 10.24
C GLY A 399 5.93 -17.61 11.62
N ILE A 400 4.93 -16.73 11.67
CA ILE A 400 4.24 -16.35 12.92
C ILE A 400 3.56 -17.55 13.58
N LEU A 401 2.82 -18.36 12.82
CA LEU A 401 2.16 -19.56 13.35
C LEU A 401 3.18 -20.56 13.93
N LYS A 402 4.32 -20.75 13.27
CA LYS A 402 5.41 -21.60 13.75
C LYS A 402 6.08 -21.05 15.01
N GLN A 403 6.40 -19.76 15.02
CA GLN A 403 7.07 -19.09 16.13
C GLN A 403 6.29 -19.20 17.44
N PHE A 404 4.97 -19.04 17.38
CA PHE A 404 4.08 -19.08 18.55
C PHE A 404 3.32 -20.39 18.72
N ASN A 405 3.63 -21.41 17.91
CA ASN A 405 2.94 -22.71 17.91
C ASN A 405 1.40 -22.58 17.84
N MET A 406 0.92 -21.73 16.93
CA MET A 406 -0.50 -21.44 16.72
C MET A 406 -1.10 -22.28 15.61
N VAL A 407 -2.39 -22.56 15.72
CA VAL A 407 -3.20 -23.22 14.69
C VAL A 407 -4.28 -22.24 14.23
N VAL A 408 -4.52 -22.19 12.92
CA VAL A 408 -5.66 -21.46 12.36
C VAL A 408 -6.73 -22.45 11.95
N GLU A 409 -7.96 -22.19 12.37
CA GLU A 409 -9.15 -22.91 11.93
C GLU A 409 -10.06 -21.94 11.17
N ASN A 410 -10.53 -22.35 9.99
CA ASN A 410 -11.51 -21.58 9.24
C ASN A 410 -12.92 -21.87 9.78
N THR A 411 -13.58 -20.85 10.33
CA THR A 411 -14.94 -20.95 10.87
C THR A 411 -16.03 -20.91 9.78
N GLY A 412 -15.67 -20.62 8.53
CA GLY A 412 -16.59 -20.62 7.38
C GLY A 412 -17.47 -19.38 7.25
N GLU A 413 -17.15 -18.32 7.99
CA GLU A 413 -17.82 -17.00 7.94
C GLU A 413 -17.26 -16.09 6.85
#